data_AF-A0A8B5X8C8-F1
#
_entry.id   AF-A0A8B5X8C8-F1
#
_cell.length_a   1.000
_cell.length_b   1.000
_cell.length_c   1.000
_cell.angle_alpha   90.00
_cell.angle_beta   90.00
_cell.angle_gamma   90.00
#
_symmetry.space_group_name_H-M   'P 1'
#
loop_
_entity.id
_entity.type
_entity.pdbx_description
1 polymer ?
#
loop_
_entity_poly.entity_id
_entity_poly.type
_entity_poly.pdbx_seq_one_letter_code
_entity_poly.pdbx_strand_id
1 'polypeptide(L)'
;AKPIGKDCIERARKLIATAKQHYADSVLSDDLNTVRFAAAQVLCNLTNALVHLNNTYFTRGVKRYLEEIATFAHKPEDFEQKYMAVAHATTIADARAAAFEMLAMMTKFCDHLSEQFVEKPVPTFENLRGTYEELWCNYRNKVVTATQNNDVSYAFHAAMDAQDYLDLMADLNGTPKIELMSHFNPDDLAAFREVFLSAMDEYLNEYSRVGREVERFESFEQLYDWYMTTS
;
A
#
# COMPACT_ATOMS: atom_id res chain seq x y z
N ALA A 1 -22.69 -1.87 16.85
CA ALA A 1 -21.23 -2.14 16.78
C ALA A 1 -20.50 -0.96 17.39
N LYS A 2 -19.31 -1.16 17.97
CA LYS A 2 -18.43 -0.03 18.32
C LYS A 2 -17.99 0.65 17.01
N PRO A 3 -17.76 1.97 16.99
CA PRO A 3 -17.33 2.66 15.78
C PRO A 3 -16.03 2.04 15.24
N ILE A 4 -15.95 1.97 13.90
CA ILE A 4 -14.73 1.65 13.19
C ILE A 4 -13.88 2.92 13.13
N GLY A 5 -12.59 2.77 13.38
CA GLY A 5 -11.63 3.85 13.25
C GLY A 5 -10.27 3.33 12.83
N LYS A 6 -9.29 4.23 12.71
CA LYS A 6 -7.93 3.97 12.24
C LYS A 6 -7.30 2.73 12.89
N ASP A 7 -7.36 2.61 14.22
CA ASP A 7 -6.79 1.45 14.94
C ASP A 7 -7.39 0.10 14.52
N CYS A 8 -8.67 0.07 14.15
CA CYS A 8 -9.33 -1.17 13.69
C CYS A 8 -8.80 -1.57 12.32
N ILE A 9 -8.67 -0.60 11.41
CA ILE A 9 -8.08 -0.78 10.07
C ILE A 9 -6.62 -1.21 10.18
N GLU A 10 -5.82 -0.59 11.04
CA GLU A 10 -4.41 -0.94 11.22
C GLU A 10 -4.21 -2.36 11.75
N ARG A 11 -5.03 -2.79 12.73
CA ARG A 11 -5.01 -4.19 13.20
C ARG A 11 -5.39 -5.18 12.10
N ALA A 12 -6.41 -4.85 11.30
CA ALA A 12 -6.81 -5.68 10.16
C ALA A 12 -5.70 -5.75 9.10
N ARG A 13 -5.04 -4.63 8.78
CA ARG A 13 -3.92 -4.57 7.83
C ARG A 13 -2.74 -5.43 8.27
N LYS A 14 -2.41 -5.46 9.57
CA LYS A 14 -1.37 -6.36 10.11
C LYS A 14 -1.69 -7.83 9.84
N LEU A 15 -2.94 -8.24 10.06
CA LEU A 15 -3.37 -9.62 9.79
C LEU A 15 -3.41 -9.93 8.30
N ILE A 16 -3.82 -8.98 7.46
CA ILE A 16 -3.76 -9.13 6.00
C ILE A 16 -2.30 -9.27 5.53
N ALA A 17 -1.36 -8.52 6.12
CA ALA A 17 0.07 -8.66 5.83
C ALA A 17 0.59 -10.06 6.21
N THR A 18 0.22 -10.58 7.37
CA THR A 18 0.51 -11.98 7.75
C THR A 18 -0.13 -12.99 6.78
N ALA A 19 -1.36 -12.73 6.34
CA ALA A 19 -2.01 -13.57 5.33
C ALA A 19 -1.27 -13.56 3.98
N LYS A 20 -0.70 -12.41 3.56
CA LYS A 20 0.15 -12.33 2.37
C LYS A 20 1.39 -13.23 2.50
N GLN A 21 2.01 -13.27 3.68
CA GLN A 21 3.16 -14.15 3.95
C GLN A 21 2.77 -15.63 3.82
N HIS A 22 1.68 -16.06 4.45
CA HIS A 22 1.19 -17.43 4.32
C HIS A 22 0.78 -17.78 2.89
N TYR A 23 0.21 -16.84 2.15
CA TYR A 23 -0.06 -17.08 0.73
C TYR A 23 1.23 -17.31 -0.06
N ALA A 24 2.29 -16.53 0.20
CA ALA A 24 3.60 -16.76 -0.40
C ALA A 24 4.16 -18.14 -0.04
N ASP A 25 4.05 -18.58 1.22
CA ASP A 25 4.45 -19.94 1.65
C ASP A 25 3.72 -21.03 0.83
N SER A 26 2.44 -20.82 0.51
CA SER A 26 1.66 -21.74 -0.33
C SER A 26 2.15 -21.80 -1.78
N VAL A 27 2.69 -20.69 -2.30
CA VAL A 27 3.23 -20.59 -3.67
C VAL A 27 4.62 -21.23 -3.76
N LEU A 28 5.41 -21.15 -2.69
CA LEU A 28 6.78 -21.65 -2.63
C LEU A 28 6.90 -23.17 -2.36
N SER A 29 5.80 -23.84 -2.04
CA SER A 29 5.79 -25.27 -1.73
C SER A 29 4.97 -26.08 -2.73
N ASP A 30 5.49 -27.22 -3.17
CA ASP A 30 4.77 -28.19 -4.02
C ASP A 30 4.21 -29.38 -3.23
N ASP A 31 4.23 -29.31 -1.90
CA ASP A 31 3.60 -30.31 -1.03
C ASP A 31 2.15 -29.92 -0.72
N LEU A 32 1.20 -30.79 -1.05
CA LEU A 32 -0.23 -30.53 -0.88
C LEU A 32 -0.60 -30.24 0.58
N ASN A 33 0.02 -30.93 1.53
CA ASN A 33 -0.26 -30.70 2.95
C ASN A 33 0.18 -29.29 3.37
N THR A 34 1.40 -28.89 3.00
CA THR A 34 1.95 -27.56 3.27
C THR A 34 1.13 -26.46 2.61
N VAL A 35 0.75 -26.61 1.34
CA VAL A 35 -0.09 -25.65 0.63
C VAL A 35 -1.45 -25.48 1.29
N ARG A 36 -2.14 -26.57 1.65
CA ARG A 36 -3.45 -26.50 2.31
C ARG A 36 -3.36 -25.90 3.70
N PHE A 37 -2.31 -26.20 4.45
CA PHE A 37 -2.08 -25.60 5.76
C PHE A 37 -1.86 -24.08 5.65
N ALA A 38 -1.01 -23.65 4.72
CA ALA A 38 -0.77 -22.23 4.43
C ALA A 38 -2.07 -21.51 4.00
N ALA A 39 -2.88 -22.12 3.12
CA ALA A 39 -4.18 -21.60 2.72
C ALA A 39 -5.16 -21.48 3.91
N ALA A 40 -5.15 -22.43 4.85
CA ALA A 40 -5.93 -22.33 6.09
C ALA A 40 -5.43 -21.19 7.01
N GLN A 41 -4.12 -20.93 7.04
CA GLN A 41 -3.55 -19.81 7.78
C GLN A 41 -3.92 -18.45 7.17
N VAL A 42 -3.95 -18.35 5.83
CA VAL A 42 -4.52 -17.20 5.11
C VAL A 42 -5.96 -16.97 5.61
N LEU A 43 -6.79 -18.00 5.54
CA LEU A 43 -8.20 -17.92 5.92
C LEU A 43 -8.42 -17.50 7.38
N CYS A 44 -7.61 -18.04 8.30
CA CYS A 44 -7.65 -17.70 9.72
C CYS A 44 -7.33 -16.21 9.96
N ASN A 45 -6.23 -15.72 9.37
CA ASN A 45 -5.83 -14.32 9.52
C ASN A 45 -6.86 -13.36 8.92
N LEU A 46 -7.42 -13.69 7.74
CA LEU A 46 -8.44 -12.88 7.09
C LEU A 46 -9.77 -12.86 7.85
N THR A 47 -10.14 -13.97 8.48
CA THR A 47 -11.30 -14.03 9.38
C THR A 47 -11.10 -13.14 10.60
N ASN A 48 -9.91 -13.18 11.21
CA ASN A 48 -9.57 -12.28 12.32
C ASN A 48 -9.49 -10.81 11.88
N ALA A 49 -9.03 -10.53 10.66
CA ALA A 49 -9.05 -9.19 10.10
C ALA A 49 -10.49 -8.67 10.01
N LEU A 50 -11.43 -9.49 9.52
CA LEU A 50 -12.86 -9.15 9.46
C LEU A 50 -13.45 -8.85 10.84
N VAL A 51 -13.05 -9.60 11.87
CA VAL A 51 -13.45 -9.34 13.26
C VAL A 51 -12.99 -7.95 13.73
N HIS A 52 -11.74 -7.56 13.44
CA HIS A 52 -11.25 -6.23 13.74
C HIS A 52 -11.94 -5.13 12.94
N LEU A 53 -12.26 -5.39 11.67
CA LEU A 53 -13.03 -4.48 10.82
C LEU A 53 -14.46 -4.28 11.31
N ASN A 54 -14.97 -5.15 12.19
CA ASN A 54 -16.27 -4.97 12.85
C ASN A 54 -16.15 -4.55 14.32
N ASN A 55 -14.92 -4.30 14.79
CA ASN A 55 -14.59 -3.94 16.17
C ASN A 55 -15.30 -4.87 17.20
N THR A 56 -15.24 -6.17 16.93
CA THR A 56 -15.97 -7.21 17.68
C THR A 56 -15.06 -8.38 18.05
N TYR A 57 -15.61 -9.46 18.61
CA TYR A 57 -14.96 -10.73 18.86
C TYR A 57 -15.98 -11.88 18.74
N PHE A 58 -15.50 -13.10 18.49
CA PHE A 58 -16.38 -14.28 18.44
C PHE A 58 -16.85 -14.70 19.83
N THR A 59 -18.10 -15.12 19.93
CA THR A 59 -18.76 -15.47 21.19
C THR A 59 -19.28 -16.92 21.23
N ARG A 60 -19.44 -17.59 20.09
CA ARG A 60 -20.05 -18.93 19.97
C ARG A 60 -19.07 -20.03 19.54
N GLY A 61 -17.77 -19.74 19.57
CA GLY A 61 -16.70 -20.69 19.25
C GLY A 61 -16.66 -21.14 17.78
N VAL A 62 -15.70 -22.01 17.45
CA VAL A 62 -15.35 -22.37 16.06
C VAL A 62 -16.46 -23.15 15.32
N LYS A 63 -17.49 -23.67 16.00
CA LYS A 63 -18.58 -24.39 15.32
C LYS A 63 -19.62 -23.47 14.67
N ARG A 64 -19.72 -22.22 15.11
CA ARG A 64 -20.80 -21.30 14.71
C ARG A 64 -20.31 -19.92 14.27
N TYR A 65 -18.99 -19.76 14.10
CA TYR A 65 -18.42 -18.46 13.75
C TYR A 65 -18.86 -17.96 12.36
N LEU A 66 -19.17 -18.83 11.39
CA LEU A 66 -19.78 -18.41 10.11
C LEU A 66 -21.17 -17.79 10.30
N GLU A 67 -22.00 -18.38 11.17
CA GLU A 67 -23.28 -17.79 11.56
C GLU A 67 -23.09 -16.43 12.25
N GLU A 68 -22.03 -16.28 13.06
CA GLU A 68 -21.70 -14.99 13.68
C GLU A 68 -21.25 -13.97 12.63
N ILE A 69 -20.37 -14.34 11.69
CA ILE A 69 -19.91 -13.49 10.59
C ILE A 69 -21.08 -13.00 9.75
N ALA A 70 -22.09 -13.83 9.50
CA ALA A 70 -23.28 -13.44 8.75
C ALA A 70 -24.01 -12.24 9.38
N THR A 71 -23.86 -12.03 10.70
CA THR A 71 -24.47 -10.90 11.43
C THR A 71 -23.60 -9.65 11.52
N PHE A 72 -22.37 -9.69 10.97
CA PHE A 72 -21.47 -8.55 10.97
C PHE A 72 -22.04 -7.40 10.12
N ALA A 73 -21.90 -6.18 10.63
CA ALA A 73 -22.36 -4.97 9.95
C ALA A 73 -21.56 -4.72 8.67
N HIS A 74 -20.26 -5.05 8.68
CA HIS A 74 -19.35 -4.85 7.56
C HIS A 74 -18.79 -6.20 7.14
N LYS A 75 -19.20 -6.72 5.99
CA LYS A 75 -18.63 -7.93 5.40
C LYS A 75 -18.74 -7.89 3.88
N PRO A 76 -17.79 -8.48 3.14
CA PRO A 76 -18.01 -8.77 1.71
C PRO A 76 -19.22 -9.68 1.53
N GLU A 77 -20.01 -9.47 0.46
CA GLU A 77 -21.17 -10.30 0.16
C GLU A 77 -20.78 -11.77 -0.06
N ASP A 78 -19.70 -12.02 -0.80
CA ASP A 78 -19.23 -13.36 -1.16
C ASP A 78 -18.29 -14.00 -0.11
N PHE A 79 -18.22 -13.46 1.11
CA PHE A 79 -17.26 -13.91 2.12
C PHE A 79 -17.38 -15.41 2.40
N GLU A 80 -18.58 -15.89 2.70
CA GLU A 80 -18.82 -17.30 3.04
C GLU A 80 -18.56 -18.22 1.85
N GLN A 81 -18.96 -17.82 0.64
CA GLN A 81 -18.71 -18.59 -0.57
C GLN A 81 -17.20 -18.79 -0.80
N LYS A 82 -16.41 -17.72 -0.71
CA LYS A 82 -14.95 -17.79 -0.89
C LYS A 82 -14.26 -18.50 0.27
N TYR A 83 -14.76 -18.35 1.49
CA TYR A 83 -14.32 -19.15 2.63
C TYR A 83 -14.44 -20.66 2.31
N MET A 84 -15.63 -21.08 1.86
CA MET A 84 -15.90 -22.49 1.58
C MET A 84 -15.09 -23.00 0.39
N ALA A 85 -14.79 -22.16 -0.60
CA ALA A 85 -13.90 -22.52 -1.71
C ALA A 85 -12.49 -22.90 -1.21
N VAL A 86 -11.92 -22.15 -0.25
CA VAL A 86 -10.63 -22.49 0.37
C VAL A 86 -10.71 -23.82 1.12
N ALA A 87 -11.78 -24.03 1.90
CA ALA A 87 -11.96 -25.26 2.68
C ALA A 87 -12.15 -26.52 1.80
N HIS A 88 -12.80 -26.36 0.65
CA HIS A 88 -13.09 -27.45 -0.28
C HIS A 88 -12.00 -27.71 -1.33
N ALA A 89 -10.97 -26.85 -1.41
CA ALA A 89 -9.86 -27.08 -2.31
C ALA A 89 -9.13 -28.41 -2.02
N THR A 90 -9.06 -29.27 -3.03
CA THR A 90 -8.46 -30.61 -2.96
C THR A 90 -7.14 -30.70 -3.70
N THR A 91 -6.84 -29.75 -4.59
CA THR A 91 -5.59 -29.67 -5.34
C THR A 91 -4.76 -28.45 -4.91
N ILE A 92 -3.46 -28.48 -5.21
CA ILE A 92 -2.55 -27.34 -4.96
C ILE A 92 -3.03 -26.10 -5.73
N ALA A 93 -3.41 -26.27 -7.00
CA ALA A 93 -3.88 -25.18 -7.84
C ALA A 93 -5.15 -24.53 -7.28
N ASP A 94 -6.14 -25.34 -6.90
CA ASP A 94 -7.40 -24.85 -6.32
C ASP A 94 -7.16 -24.14 -5.00
N ALA A 95 -6.27 -24.67 -4.15
CA ALA A 95 -5.98 -24.08 -2.85
C ALA A 95 -5.32 -22.69 -2.99
N ARG A 96 -4.34 -22.56 -3.90
CA ARG A 96 -3.70 -21.27 -4.21
C ARG A 96 -4.71 -20.28 -4.81
N ALA A 97 -5.50 -20.71 -5.79
CA ALA A 97 -6.50 -19.84 -6.43
C ALA A 97 -7.54 -19.34 -5.43
N ALA A 98 -8.14 -20.23 -4.63
CA ALA A 98 -9.13 -19.86 -3.63
C ALA A 98 -8.55 -18.96 -2.53
N ALA A 99 -7.34 -19.26 -2.04
CA ALA A 99 -6.68 -18.42 -1.03
C ALA A 99 -6.34 -17.02 -1.57
N PHE A 100 -5.89 -16.94 -2.83
CA PHE A 100 -5.65 -15.67 -3.50
C PHE A 100 -6.92 -14.84 -3.64
N GLU A 101 -8.02 -15.44 -4.12
CA GLU A 101 -9.29 -14.72 -4.26
C GLU A 101 -9.82 -14.20 -2.92
N MET A 102 -9.70 -15.00 -1.86
CA MET A 102 -10.07 -14.60 -0.51
C MET A 102 -9.21 -13.42 -0.02
N LEU A 103 -7.90 -13.50 -0.22
CA LEU A 103 -6.94 -12.45 0.14
C LEU A 103 -7.18 -11.15 -0.65
N ALA A 104 -7.41 -11.24 -1.95
CA ALA A 104 -7.69 -10.10 -2.82
C ALA A 104 -9.00 -9.40 -2.43
N MET A 105 -10.07 -10.17 -2.19
CA MET A 105 -11.35 -9.63 -1.72
C MET A 105 -11.18 -8.90 -0.39
N MET A 106 -10.54 -9.52 0.60
CA MET A 106 -10.39 -8.93 1.93
C MET A 106 -9.46 -7.72 1.94
N THR A 107 -8.42 -7.70 1.09
CA THR A 107 -7.57 -6.52 0.91
C THR A 107 -8.38 -5.34 0.39
N LYS A 108 -9.10 -5.53 -0.73
CA LYS A 108 -9.98 -4.49 -1.31
C LYS A 108 -11.05 -4.03 -0.33
N PHE A 109 -11.65 -4.95 0.41
CA PHE A 109 -12.65 -4.63 1.41
C PHE A 109 -12.09 -3.77 2.55
N CYS A 110 -10.89 -4.10 3.04
CA CYS A 110 -10.22 -3.30 4.06
C CYS A 110 -9.89 -1.89 3.55
N ASP A 111 -9.45 -1.76 2.30
CA ASP A 111 -9.15 -0.46 1.70
C ASP A 111 -10.42 0.39 1.55
N HIS A 112 -11.52 -0.21 1.08
CA HIS A 112 -12.82 0.46 1.00
C HIS A 112 -13.30 1.00 2.36
N LEU A 113 -13.19 0.19 3.43
CA LEU A 113 -13.54 0.64 4.78
C LEU A 113 -12.58 1.73 5.28
N SER A 114 -11.30 1.65 4.92
CA SER A 114 -10.34 2.70 5.26
C SER A 114 -10.73 4.02 4.61
N GLU A 115 -11.15 4.01 3.34
CA GLU A 115 -11.61 5.22 2.63
C GLU A 115 -12.89 5.80 3.22
N GLN A 116 -13.79 4.94 3.72
CA GLN A 116 -15.05 5.37 4.30
C GLN A 116 -14.93 5.90 5.73
N PHE A 117 -14.05 5.31 6.55
CA PHE A 117 -14.03 5.53 8.00
C PHE A 117 -12.75 6.16 8.54
N VAL A 118 -11.69 6.29 7.73
CA VAL A 118 -10.44 6.94 8.15
C VAL A 118 -10.32 8.28 7.46
N GLU A 119 -10.20 9.33 8.27
CA GLU A 119 -9.90 10.67 7.78
C GLU A 119 -8.52 10.66 7.11
N LYS A 120 -8.48 11.06 5.84
CA LYS A 120 -7.23 11.19 5.09
C LYS A 120 -6.58 12.53 5.46
N PRO A 121 -5.24 12.59 5.58
CA PRO A 121 -4.55 13.87 5.67
C PRO A 121 -4.87 14.71 4.44
N VAL A 122 -4.78 16.02 4.60
CA VAL A 122 -4.93 17.00 3.53
C VAL A 122 -3.60 17.74 3.40
N PRO A 123 -3.14 18.07 2.18
CA PRO A 123 -1.94 18.88 2.00
C PRO A 123 -2.10 20.23 2.70
N THR A 124 -1.07 20.63 3.44
CA THR A 124 -1.00 21.91 4.16
C THR A 124 0.37 22.52 3.94
N PHE A 125 0.48 23.82 4.21
CA PHE A 125 1.77 24.52 4.14
C PHE A 125 2.84 23.82 5.01
N GLU A 126 2.48 23.38 6.22
CA GLU A 126 3.42 22.76 7.16
C GLU A 126 3.78 21.32 6.80
N ASN A 127 2.81 20.44 6.50
CA ASN A 127 3.12 19.02 6.24
C ASN A 127 3.84 18.79 4.90
N LEU A 128 3.75 19.73 3.96
CA LEU A 128 4.51 19.67 2.71
C LEU A 128 5.95 20.17 2.85
N ARG A 129 6.34 20.78 3.97
CA ARG A 129 7.67 21.40 4.13
C ARG A 129 8.81 20.43 3.82
N GLY A 130 9.65 20.82 2.86
CA GLY A 130 10.87 20.09 2.49
C GLY A 130 10.63 18.86 1.60
N THR A 131 9.38 18.52 1.30
CA THR A 131 9.05 17.27 0.59
C THR A 131 9.35 17.34 -0.90
N TYR A 132 9.11 18.49 -1.53
CA TYR A 132 9.52 18.67 -2.93
C TYR A 132 11.05 18.74 -3.09
N GLU A 133 11.73 19.41 -2.15
CA GLU A 133 13.19 19.49 -2.14
C GLU A 133 13.83 18.11 -1.99
N GLU A 134 13.25 17.25 -1.14
CA GLU A 134 13.64 15.84 -1.00
C GLU A 134 13.43 15.08 -2.33
N LEU A 135 12.26 15.21 -2.97
CA LEU A 135 11.97 14.61 -4.27
C LEU A 135 13.01 15.04 -5.34
N TRP A 136 13.33 16.33 -5.36
CA TRP A 136 14.29 16.93 -6.29
C TRP A 136 15.72 16.44 -6.04
N CYS A 137 16.21 16.51 -4.80
CA CYS A 137 17.58 16.20 -4.46
C CYS A 137 17.88 14.70 -4.53
N ASN A 138 16.97 13.87 -4.01
CA ASN A 138 17.26 12.46 -3.80
C ASN A 138 16.87 11.55 -4.96
N TYR A 139 15.93 11.97 -5.82
CA TYR A 139 15.36 11.09 -6.85
C TYR A 139 15.61 11.60 -8.26
N ARG A 140 15.48 12.91 -8.51
CA ARG A 140 15.56 13.46 -9.87
C ARG A 140 16.84 13.08 -10.61
N ASN A 141 18.00 13.32 -9.99
CA ASN A 141 19.27 13.05 -10.66
C ASN A 141 19.52 11.56 -10.85
N LYS A 142 19.01 10.69 -9.95
CA LYS A 142 19.11 9.24 -10.10
C LYS A 142 18.32 8.77 -11.31
N VAL A 143 17.04 9.18 -11.43
CA VAL A 143 16.18 8.81 -12.57
C VAL A 143 16.73 9.35 -13.88
N VAL A 144 17.09 10.64 -13.94
CA VAL A 144 17.63 11.25 -15.16
C VAL A 144 18.94 10.58 -15.60
N THR A 145 19.88 10.38 -14.67
CA THR A 145 21.17 9.77 -15.00
C THR A 145 21.02 8.31 -15.43
N ALA A 146 20.22 7.52 -14.71
CA ALA A 146 20.00 6.12 -15.03
C ALA A 146 19.37 5.94 -16.42
N THR A 147 18.33 6.73 -16.71
CA THR A 147 17.63 6.69 -18.00
C THR A 147 18.49 7.19 -19.16
N GLN A 148 19.30 8.25 -18.96
CA GLN A 148 20.23 8.75 -19.98
C GLN A 148 21.36 7.77 -20.32
N ASN A 149 21.85 7.04 -19.31
CA ASN A 149 22.88 6.03 -19.49
C ASN A 149 22.31 4.69 -20.01
N ASN A 150 21.00 4.61 -20.23
CA ASN A 150 20.28 3.39 -20.59
C ASN A 150 20.55 2.22 -19.61
N ASP A 151 20.75 2.54 -18.33
CA ASP A 151 20.98 1.56 -17.26
C ASP A 151 19.62 1.13 -16.70
N VAL A 152 19.08 0.05 -17.29
CA VAL A 152 17.78 -0.51 -16.91
C VAL A 152 17.74 -0.89 -15.43
N SER A 153 18.82 -1.47 -14.91
CA SER A 153 18.89 -1.91 -13.51
C SER A 153 18.81 -0.71 -12.56
N TYR A 154 19.63 0.32 -12.81
CA TYR A 154 19.62 1.51 -11.98
C TYR A 154 18.33 2.31 -12.15
N ALA A 155 17.78 2.37 -13.37
CA ALA A 155 16.53 3.07 -13.63
C ALA A 155 15.35 2.41 -12.89
N PHE A 156 15.32 1.07 -12.85
CA PHE A 156 14.30 0.33 -12.11
C PHE A 156 14.38 0.60 -10.61
N HIS A 157 15.59 0.58 -10.04
CA HIS A 157 15.79 0.93 -8.62
C HIS A 157 15.40 2.38 -8.31
N ALA A 158 15.80 3.33 -9.15
CA ALA A 158 15.43 4.73 -8.97
C ALA A 158 13.92 4.97 -9.11
N ALA A 159 13.25 4.23 -10.00
CA ALA A 159 11.80 4.25 -10.17
C ALA A 159 11.06 3.72 -8.92
N MET A 160 11.52 2.59 -8.39
CA MET A 160 10.98 2.00 -7.17
C MET A 160 11.13 2.95 -5.97
N ASP A 161 12.34 3.48 -5.75
CA ASP A 161 12.61 4.44 -4.68
C ASP A 161 11.69 5.68 -4.78
N ALA A 162 11.49 6.21 -5.99
CA ALA A 162 10.62 7.36 -6.23
C ALA A 162 9.13 7.03 -6.00
N GLN A 163 8.67 5.86 -6.43
CA GLN A 163 7.30 5.40 -6.17
C GLN A 163 7.05 5.29 -4.65
N ASP A 164 7.95 4.63 -3.93
CA ASP A 164 7.84 4.46 -2.48
C ASP A 164 7.77 5.82 -1.76
N TYR A 165 8.55 6.80 -2.21
CA TYR A 165 8.50 8.16 -1.68
C TYR A 165 7.16 8.85 -1.94
N LEU A 166 6.64 8.79 -3.17
CA LEU A 166 5.37 9.42 -3.52
C LEU A 166 4.20 8.76 -2.79
N ASP A 167 4.21 7.44 -2.63
CA ASP A 167 3.20 6.72 -1.84
C ASP A 167 3.25 7.13 -0.36
N LEU A 168 4.45 7.30 0.20
CA LEU A 168 4.63 7.82 1.55
C LEU A 168 4.06 9.24 1.69
N MET A 169 4.28 10.12 0.71
CA MET A 169 3.74 11.48 0.72
C MET A 169 2.21 11.49 0.57
N ALA A 170 1.63 10.57 -0.20
CA ALA A 170 0.19 10.42 -0.29
C ALA A 170 -0.41 9.99 1.05
N ASP A 171 0.24 9.04 1.74
CA ASP A 171 -0.22 8.49 3.01
C ASP A 171 -0.03 9.45 4.20
N LEU A 172 1.08 10.20 4.26
CA LEU A 172 1.38 11.10 5.37
C LEU A 172 0.80 12.50 5.19
N ASN A 173 0.86 13.04 3.98
CA ASN A 173 0.56 14.43 3.70
C ASN A 173 -0.72 14.64 2.89
N GLY A 174 -1.31 13.56 2.36
CA GLY A 174 -2.55 13.63 1.59
C GLY A 174 -2.36 14.11 0.16
N THR A 175 -1.12 14.06 -0.35
CA THR A 175 -0.86 14.37 -1.76
C THR A 175 -1.54 13.36 -2.68
N PRO A 176 -1.81 13.71 -3.95
CA PRO A 176 -2.36 12.78 -4.92
C PRO A 176 -1.48 11.52 -5.06
N LYS A 177 -2.12 10.36 -5.26
CA LYS A 177 -1.41 9.13 -5.60
C LYS A 177 -0.92 9.22 -7.04
N ILE A 178 0.36 8.90 -7.26
CA ILE A 178 1.01 8.90 -8.57
C ILE A 178 1.54 7.49 -8.83
N GLU A 179 1.13 6.87 -9.94
CA GLU A 179 1.47 5.48 -10.29
C GLU A 179 2.66 5.38 -11.26
N LEU A 180 3.83 5.83 -10.84
CA LEU A 180 5.07 5.80 -11.66
C LEU A 180 5.40 4.39 -12.19
N MET A 181 5.33 3.37 -11.33
CA MET A 181 5.76 2.02 -11.69
C MET A 181 4.91 1.39 -12.81
N SER A 182 3.69 1.86 -13.03
CA SER A 182 2.83 1.41 -14.13
C SER A 182 3.35 1.83 -15.51
N HIS A 183 4.22 2.84 -15.56
CA HIS A 183 4.79 3.41 -16.78
C HIS A 183 6.24 2.96 -17.05
N PHE A 184 6.82 2.14 -16.17
CA PHE A 184 8.19 1.67 -16.36
C PHE A 184 8.26 0.70 -17.54
N ASN A 185 9.01 1.06 -18.58
CA ASN A 185 9.32 0.21 -19.71
C ASN A 185 10.84 0.06 -19.86
N PRO A 186 11.42 -1.14 -19.68
CA PRO A 186 12.87 -1.34 -19.83
C PRO A 186 13.37 -1.04 -21.26
N ASP A 187 12.48 -1.10 -22.26
CA ASP A 187 12.81 -0.80 -23.66
C ASP A 187 12.61 0.68 -24.01
N ASP A 188 12.02 1.49 -23.12
CA ASP A 188 11.76 2.92 -23.32
C ASP A 188 11.93 3.73 -22.03
N LEU A 189 13.19 3.81 -21.57
CA LEU A 189 13.56 4.59 -20.39
C LEU A 189 13.41 6.10 -20.60
N ALA A 190 13.41 6.57 -21.85
CA ALA A 190 13.18 7.97 -22.15
C ALA A 190 11.74 8.36 -21.82
N ALA A 191 10.75 7.57 -22.24
CA ALA A 191 9.35 7.80 -21.88
C ALA A 191 9.14 7.77 -20.36
N PHE A 192 9.77 6.82 -19.65
CA PHE A 192 9.68 6.78 -18.18
C PHE A 192 10.22 8.06 -17.53
N ARG A 193 11.35 8.60 -18.02
CA ARG A 193 11.90 9.86 -17.51
C ARG A 193 10.90 11.01 -17.66
N GLU A 194 10.23 11.12 -18.81
CA GLU A 194 9.25 12.19 -19.03
C GLU A 194 8.04 12.06 -18.10
N VAL A 195 7.56 10.83 -17.85
CA VAL A 195 6.50 10.58 -16.86
C VAL A 195 6.94 10.99 -15.46
N PHE A 196 8.16 10.63 -15.06
CA PHE A 196 8.69 11.01 -13.75
C PHE A 196 8.83 12.54 -13.61
N LEU A 197 9.31 13.25 -14.63
CA LEU A 197 9.40 14.72 -14.59
C LEU A 197 8.01 15.36 -14.51
N SER A 198 7.03 14.83 -15.24
CA SER A 198 5.63 15.28 -15.14
C SER A 198 5.06 15.05 -13.73
N ALA A 199 5.40 13.94 -13.08
CA ALA A 199 5.00 13.68 -11.70
C ALA A 199 5.63 14.67 -10.71
N MET A 200 6.88 15.09 -10.93
CA MET A 200 7.51 16.14 -10.13
C MET A 200 6.76 17.47 -10.28
N ASP A 201 6.35 17.83 -11.52
CA ASP A 201 5.57 19.03 -11.77
C ASP A 201 4.18 18.96 -11.12
N GLU A 202 3.54 17.79 -11.14
CA GLU A 202 2.28 17.55 -10.41
C GLU A 202 2.46 17.75 -8.90
N TYR A 203 3.52 17.19 -8.31
CA TYR A 203 3.83 17.36 -6.89
C TYR A 203 4.12 18.83 -6.54
N LEU A 204 4.83 19.55 -7.40
CA LEU A 204 5.11 20.98 -7.23
C LEU A 204 3.82 21.83 -7.24
N ASN A 205 2.79 21.40 -7.98
CA ASN A 205 1.50 22.08 -7.93
C ASN A 205 0.84 21.98 -6.56
N GLU A 206 1.09 20.93 -5.77
CA GLU A 206 0.61 20.84 -4.38
C GLU A 206 1.22 21.91 -3.48
N TYR A 207 2.51 22.24 -3.65
CA TYR A 207 3.14 23.38 -2.98
C TYR A 207 2.39 24.69 -3.33
N SER A 208 2.16 24.91 -4.62
CA SER A 208 1.48 26.12 -5.11
C SER A 208 0.06 26.25 -4.54
N ARG A 209 -0.68 25.15 -4.40
CA ARG A 209 -2.05 25.12 -3.85
C ARG A 209 -2.12 25.57 -2.39
N VAL A 210 -1.08 25.30 -1.60
CA VAL A 210 -1.02 25.68 -0.18
C VAL A 210 -0.23 26.97 0.05
N GLY A 211 0.14 27.69 -1.01
CA GLY A 211 0.91 28.93 -0.94
C GLY A 211 2.37 28.73 -0.51
N ARG A 212 2.94 27.54 -0.76
CA ARG A 212 4.33 27.23 -0.45
C ARG A 212 5.23 27.47 -1.66
N GLU A 213 6.35 28.13 -1.44
CA GLU A 213 7.41 28.28 -2.44
C GLU A 213 8.48 27.21 -2.25
N VAL A 214 9.18 26.88 -3.34
CA VAL A 214 10.32 25.95 -3.30
C VAL A 214 11.51 26.68 -2.73
N GLU A 215 12.13 26.09 -1.72
CA GLU A 215 13.37 26.59 -1.15
C GLU A 215 14.51 26.30 -2.13
N ARG A 216 15.22 27.35 -2.55
CA ARG A 216 16.35 27.25 -3.47
C ARG A 216 17.57 27.89 -2.87
N PHE A 217 18.66 27.12 -2.84
CA PHE A 217 19.96 27.57 -2.38
C PHE A 217 20.95 27.53 -3.54
N GLU A 218 21.63 28.64 -3.79
CA GLU A 218 22.64 28.77 -4.83
C GLU A 218 24.00 28.22 -4.38
N SER A 219 24.21 28.06 -3.07
CA SER A 219 25.42 27.45 -2.51
C SER A 219 25.16 26.65 -1.24
N PHE A 220 26.12 25.79 -0.88
CA PHE A 220 26.08 25.05 0.37
C PHE A 220 26.13 25.98 1.59
N GLU A 221 26.88 27.08 1.51
CA GLU A 221 26.96 28.08 2.57
C GLU A 221 25.58 28.72 2.83
N GLN A 222 24.83 29.04 1.77
CA GLN A 222 23.48 29.58 1.90
C GLN A 222 22.53 28.58 2.57
N LEU A 223 22.63 27.30 2.21
CA LEU A 223 21.87 26.23 2.85
C LEU A 223 22.25 26.10 4.34
N TYR A 224 23.55 26.13 4.65
CA TYR A 224 24.06 26.01 6.01
C TYR A 224 23.60 27.16 6.90
N ASP A 225 23.71 28.41 6.42
CA ASP A 225 23.28 29.59 7.17
C ASP A 225 21.77 29.59 7.41
N TRP A 226 20.97 29.18 6.42
CA TRP A 226 19.53 29.00 6.57
C TRP A 226 19.20 27.93 7.61
N TYR A 227 19.89 26.78 7.57
CA TYR A 227 19.70 25.70 8.54
C TYR A 227 20.03 26.20 9.95
N MET A 228 21.15 26.88 10.17
CA MET A 228 21.56 27.37 11.48
C MET A 228 20.64 28.46 12.07
N THR A 229 19.84 29.13 11.23
CA THR A 229 18.94 30.22 11.65
C THR A 229 17.46 29.80 11.74
N THR A 230 17.08 28.68 11.13
CA THR A 230 15.68 28.22 11.01
C THR A 230 15.43 26.85 11.67
N SER A 231 16.47 26.26 12.31
CA SER A 231 16.40 25.02 13.11
C SER A 231 16.05 25.28 14.57
#